data_AF-A0AAD7E4N1-F1
#
_entry.id   AF-A0AAD7E4N1-F1
#
_cell.length_a   1.000
_cell.length_b   1.000
_cell.length_c   1.000
_cell.angle_alpha   90.00
_cell.angle_beta   90.00
_cell.angle_gamma   90.00
#
_symmetry.space_group_name_H-M   'P 1'
#
loop_
_entity.id
_entity.type
_entity.pdbx_description
1 polymer ?
#
loop_
_entity_poly.entity_id
_entity_poly.type
_entity_poly.pdbx_seq_one_letter_code
_entity_poly.pdbx_strand_id
1 'polypeptide(L)'
;MEYKPRYAQPFTLSDARLLGVETITEEIARLQNSLQRLDETQKFLREHVSSAQVAAGEVDSEITKALEENQTVIGSQSERISILKMALADKGILAGSHYDI
;
A
#
# COMPACT_ATOMS: atom_id res chain seq x y z
N MET A 1 -9.37 19.65 7.83
CA MET A 1 -8.12 19.84 7.06
C MET A 1 -8.08 18.82 5.95
N GLU A 2 -7.43 19.14 4.84
CA GLU A 2 -7.27 18.24 3.69
C GLU A 2 -5.93 17.50 3.79
N TYR A 3 -5.95 16.19 3.58
CA TYR A 3 -4.74 15.37 3.59
C TYR A 3 -3.94 15.57 2.31
N LYS A 4 -2.61 15.71 2.44
CA LYS A 4 -1.69 15.86 1.30
C LYS A 4 -0.85 14.58 1.15
N PRO A 5 -1.19 13.69 0.20
CA PRO A 5 -0.43 12.47 -0.04
C PRO A 5 0.93 12.78 -0.69
N ARG A 6 1.94 11.93 -0.43
CA ARG A 6 3.24 11.97 -1.13
C ARG A 6 3.11 11.41 -2.55
N TYR A 7 2.29 10.38 -2.73
CA TYR A 7 2.07 9.75 -4.02
C TYR A 7 0.79 10.28 -4.68
N ALA A 8 0.74 10.28 -6.00
CA ALA A 8 -0.50 10.58 -6.72
C ALA A 8 -1.59 9.56 -6.32
N GLN A 9 -2.78 10.06 -5.98
CA GLN A 9 -3.92 9.25 -5.58
C GLN A 9 -5.06 9.39 -6.59
N PRO A 10 -5.88 8.35 -6.77
CA PRO A 10 -7.01 8.38 -7.69
C PRO A 10 -8.16 9.29 -7.20
N PHE A 11 -8.13 9.70 -5.94
CA PHE A 11 -9.13 10.55 -5.32
C PHE A 11 -8.53 11.33 -4.15
N THR A 12 -9.18 12.42 -3.77
CA THR A 12 -8.85 13.22 -2.59
C THR A 12 -9.56 12.69 -1.33
N LEU A 13 -9.19 13.19 -0.15
CA LEU A 13 -9.95 12.90 1.08
C LEU A 13 -11.39 13.41 0.98
N SER A 14 -11.60 14.56 0.32
CA SER A 14 -12.93 15.13 0.12
C SER A 14 -13.82 14.22 -0.71
N ASP A 15 -13.27 13.61 -1.77
CA ASP A 15 -13.99 12.62 -2.59
C ASP A 15 -14.29 11.35 -1.79
N ALA A 16 -13.32 10.86 -1.01
CA ALA A 16 -13.48 9.66 -0.20
C ALA A 16 -14.60 9.79 0.85
N ARG A 17 -14.85 11.00 1.39
CA ARG A 17 -15.97 11.26 2.32
C ARG A 17 -17.34 11.03 1.70
N LEU A 18 -17.47 11.15 0.38
CA LEU A 18 -18.73 10.95 -0.34
C LEU A 18 -19.03 9.46 -0.55
N LEU A 19 -18.05 8.58 -0.40
CA LEU A 19 -18.23 7.14 -0.54
C LEU A 19 -19.05 6.55 0.62
N GLY A 20 -19.78 5.47 0.34
CA GLY A 20 -20.47 4.68 1.35
C GLY A 20 -19.48 3.93 2.26
N VAL A 21 -19.90 3.62 3.49
CA VAL A 21 -19.08 2.88 4.45
C VAL A 21 -18.65 1.53 3.88
N GLU A 22 -19.60 0.78 3.30
CA GLU A 22 -19.33 -0.54 2.70
C GLU A 22 -18.26 -0.44 1.61
N THR A 23 -18.40 0.51 0.67
CA THR A 23 -17.41 0.76 -0.38
C THR A 23 -16.03 1.07 0.18
N ILE A 24 -15.94 1.90 1.22
CA ILE A 24 -14.66 2.22 1.85
C ILE A 24 -14.04 0.97 2.49
N THR A 25 -14.84 0.17 3.20
CA THR A 25 -14.35 -1.03 3.89
C THR A 25 -13.89 -2.13 2.91
N GLU A 26 -14.62 -2.35 1.81
CA GLU A 26 -14.22 -3.27 0.75
C GLU A 26 -12.93 -2.84 0.06
N GLU A 27 -12.81 -1.53 -0.21
CA GLU A 27 -11.59 -0.94 -0.78
C GLU A 27 -10.38 -1.15 0.13
N ILE A 28 -10.53 -0.87 1.44
CA ILE A 28 -9.46 -1.10 2.43
C ILE A 28 -9.04 -2.58 2.43
N ALA A 29 -9.99 -3.51 2.49
CA ALA A 29 -9.70 -4.94 2.48
C ALA A 29 -8.97 -5.37 1.19
N ARG A 30 -9.39 -4.85 0.02
CA ARG A 30 -8.72 -5.14 -1.25
C ARG A 30 -7.27 -4.62 -1.25
N LEU A 31 -7.05 -3.41 -0.75
CA LEU A 31 -5.72 -2.79 -0.67
C LEU A 31 -4.81 -3.55 0.32
N GLN A 32 -5.33 -3.98 1.47
CA GLN A 32 -4.59 -4.82 2.43
C GLN A 32 -4.14 -6.14 1.80
N ASN A 33 -5.04 -6.84 1.11
CA ASN A 33 -4.71 -8.06 0.38
C ASN A 33 -3.64 -7.80 -0.71
N SER A 34 -3.70 -6.66 -1.39
CA SER A 34 -2.66 -6.29 -2.37
C SER A 34 -1.33 -5.99 -1.71
N LEU A 35 -1.32 -5.28 -0.58
CA LEU A 35 -0.11 -4.96 0.17
C LEU A 35 0.56 -6.22 0.71
N GLN A 36 -0.21 -7.19 1.22
CA GLN A 36 0.32 -8.47 1.66
C GLN A 36 1.08 -9.18 0.52
N ARG A 37 0.46 -9.31 -0.65
CA ARG A 37 1.11 -9.93 -1.82
C ARG A 37 2.36 -9.17 -2.28
N LEU A 38 2.34 -7.83 -2.21
CA LEU A 38 3.50 -7.01 -2.54
C LEU A 38 4.63 -7.20 -1.53
N ASP A 39 4.33 -7.33 -0.25
CA ASP A 39 5.32 -7.59 0.80
C ASP A 39 5.94 -8.99 0.65
N GLU A 40 5.13 -10.01 0.35
CA GLU A 40 5.61 -11.36 0.02
C GLU A 40 6.54 -11.34 -1.21
N THR A 41 6.17 -10.59 -2.25
CA THR A 41 6.99 -10.42 -3.46
C THR A 41 8.30 -9.69 -3.12
N GLN A 42 8.25 -8.62 -2.32
CA GLN A 42 9.44 -7.89 -1.87
C GLN A 42 10.41 -8.77 -1.09
N LYS A 43 9.89 -9.60 -0.17
CA LYS A 43 10.70 -10.57 0.58
C LYS A 43 11.39 -11.55 -0.36
N PHE A 44 10.64 -12.16 -1.27
CA PHE A 44 11.18 -13.10 -2.25
C PHE A 44 12.29 -12.48 -3.13
N LEU A 45 12.07 -11.28 -3.66
CA LEU A 45 13.06 -10.59 -4.49
C LEU A 45 14.33 -10.23 -3.70
N ARG A 46 14.20 -9.79 -2.45
CA ARG A 46 15.34 -9.48 -1.57
C ARG A 46 16.15 -10.73 -1.22
N GLU A 47 15.48 -11.84 -0.95
CA GLU A 47 16.13 -13.14 -0.72
C GLU A 47 16.91 -13.58 -1.96
N HIS A 48 16.32 -13.43 -3.14
CA HIS A 48 16.99 -13.73 -4.41
C HIS A 48 18.26 -12.89 -4.60
N VAL A 49 18.18 -11.56 -4.45
CA VAL A 49 19.35 -10.67 -4.55
C VAL A 49 20.43 -11.05 -3.54
N SER A 50 20.05 -11.31 -2.29
CA SER A 50 20.98 -11.66 -1.22
C SER A 50 21.70 -12.98 -1.54
N SER A 51 20.99 -13.98 -2.09
CA SER A 51 21.57 -15.27 -2.49
C SER A 51 22.45 -15.17 -3.73
N ALA A 52 22.06 -14.35 -4.72
CA ALA A 52 22.79 -14.15 -5.97
C ALA A 52 24.09 -13.35 -5.77
N GLN A 53 24.07 -12.33 -4.90
CA GLN A 53 25.27 -11.58 -4.51
C GLN A 53 26.35 -12.47 -3.89
N VAL A 54 25.95 -13.51 -3.13
CA VAL A 54 26.87 -14.47 -2.53
C VAL A 54 27.51 -15.39 -3.59
N ALA A 55 26.84 -15.64 -4.72
CA ALA A 55 27.25 -16.62 -5.71
C ALA A 55 28.05 -16.06 -6.90
N ALA A 56 27.76 -14.84 -7.37
CA ALA A 56 28.26 -14.39 -8.69
C ALA A 56 28.76 -12.93 -8.76
N GLY A 57 28.63 -12.12 -7.70
CA GLY A 57 29.16 -10.74 -7.67
C GLY A 57 28.41 -9.70 -8.54
N GLU A 58 27.39 -10.10 -9.29
CA GLU A 58 26.52 -9.18 -10.06
C GLU A 58 25.07 -9.26 -9.57
N VAL A 59 24.46 -8.10 -9.31
CA VAL A 59 23.03 -7.97 -8.96
C VAL A 59 22.26 -7.71 -10.24
N ASP A 60 21.21 -8.50 -10.49
CA ASP A 60 20.31 -8.27 -11.61
C ASP A 60 19.63 -6.90 -11.50
N SER A 61 19.88 -6.02 -12.48
CA SER A 61 19.33 -4.67 -12.52
C SER A 61 17.81 -4.65 -12.65
N GLU A 62 17.21 -5.66 -13.30
CA GLU A 62 15.75 -5.75 -13.42
C GLU A 62 15.11 -6.11 -12.08
N ILE A 63 15.78 -6.96 -11.27
CA ILE A 63 15.29 -7.28 -9.92
C ILE A 63 15.38 -6.06 -9.01
N THR A 64 16.47 -5.29 -9.10
CA THR A 64 16.62 -4.04 -8.34
C THR A 64 15.54 -3.04 -8.71
N LYS A 65 15.27 -2.87 -10.00
CA LYS A 65 14.19 -2.01 -10.49
C LYS A 65 12.82 -2.47 -10.00
N ALA A 66 12.54 -3.77 -10.05
CA ALA A 66 11.29 -4.33 -9.53
C ALA A 66 11.10 -4.07 -8.02
N LEU A 67 12.16 -4.13 -7.23
CA LEU A 67 12.13 -3.78 -5.79
C LEU A 67 11.75 -2.30 -5.59
N GLU A 68 12.34 -1.39 -6.37
CA GLU A 68 12.08 0.06 -6.29
C GLU A 68 10.67 0.43 -6.74
N GLU A 69 10.20 -0.16 -7.85
CA GLU A 69 8.84 0.05 -8.36
C GLU A 69 7.79 -0.44 -7.35
N ASN A 70 7.99 -1.65 -6.82
CA ASN A 70 7.10 -2.21 -5.79
C ASN A 70 7.09 -1.33 -4.53
N GLN A 71 8.22 -0.73 -4.13
CA GLN A 71 8.29 0.15 -2.97
C GLN A 71 7.44 1.42 -3.16
N THR A 72 7.42 1.97 -4.37
CA THR A 72 6.58 3.12 -4.74
C THR A 72 5.10 2.74 -4.70
N VAL A 73 4.74 1.57 -5.25
CA VAL A 73 3.36 1.06 -5.24
C VAL A 73 2.87 0.82 -3.81
N ILE A 74 3.68 0.19 -2.97
CA ILE A 74 3.38 -0.04 -1.54
C ILE A 74 3.08 1.31 -0.86
N GLY A 75 3.95 2.30 -1.05
CA GLY A 75 3.75 3.63 -0.47
C GLY A 75 2.44 4.28 -0.90
N SER A 76 2.13 4.24 -2.20
CA SER A 76 0.87 4.80 -2.74
C SER A 76 -0.36 4.09 -2.16
N GLN A 77 -0.34 2.76 -2.06
CA GLN A 77 -1.46 1.99 -1.53
C GLN A 77 -1.65 2.21 -0.02
N SER A 78 -0.56 2.30 0.75
CA SER A 78 -0.63 2.62 2.19
C SER A 78 -1.26 3.99 2.44
N GLU A 79 -0.88 5.01 1.67
CA GLU A 79 -1.51 6.34 1.77
C GLU A 79 -2.99 6.31 1.38
N ARG A 80 -3.38 5.50 0.38
CA ARG A 80 -4.78 5.33 -0.01
C ARG A 80 -5.61 4.75 1.14
N ILE A 81 -5.08 3.74 1.84
CA ILE A 81 -5.70 3.20 3.05
C ILE A 81 -5.83 4.30 4.11
N SER A 82 -4.80 5.14 4.33
CA SER A 82 -4.90 6.24 5.29
C SER A 82 -6.02 7.22 4.94
N ILE A 83 -6.16 7.62 3.67
CA ILE A 83 -7.25 8.49 3.20
C ILE A 83 -8.62 7.87 3.50
N LEU A 84 -8.78 6.60 3.20
CA LEU A 84 -10.02 5.86 3.43
C LEU A 84 -10.34 5.71 4.92
N LYS A 85 -9.34 5.42 5.78
CA LYS A 85 -9.50 5.38 7.24
C LYS A 85 -9.89 6.73 7.81
N MET A 86 -9.34 7.84 7.31
CA MET A 86 -9.76 9.19 7.70
C MET A 86 -11.21 9.48 7.28
N ALA A 87 -11.62 9.06 6.09
CA ALA A 87 -13.01 9.20 5.63
C ALA A 87 -14.00 8.40 6.50
N LEU A 88 -13.62 7.22 7.01
CA LEU A 88 -14.42 6.48 8.00
C LEU A 88 -14.49 7.22 9.34
N ALA A 89 -13.36 7.75 9.81
CA ALA A 89 -13.31 8.48 11.07
C ALA A 89 -14.22 9.72 11.06
N ASP A 90 -14.26 10.44 9.93
CA ASP A 90 -15.16 11.59 9.74
C ASP A 90 -16.65 11.20 9.76
N LYS A 91 -16.97 9.93 9.46
CA LYS A 91 -18.32 9.35 9.58
C LYS A 91 -18.63 8.82 10.99
N GLY A 92 -17.73 9.02 11.96
CA GLY A 92 -17.86 8.50 13.33
C GLY A 92 -17.49 7.02 13.48
N ILE A 93 -16.93 6.40 12.43
CA ILE A 93 -16.47 5.02 12.46
C ILE A 93 -14.98 5.04 12.73
N LEU A 94 -14.60 4.76 13.98
CA LEU A 94 -13.22 4.50 14.31
C LEU A 94 -12.84 3.19 13.61
N ALA A 95 -11.89 3.27 12.69
CA ALA A 95 -11.20 2.10 12.16
C ALA A 95 -10.37 1.49 13.30
N GLY A 96 -11.03 0.80 14.24
CA GLY A 96 -10.38 0.00 15.28
C GLY A 96 -9.85 -1.32 14.70
N SER A 97 -9.31 -2.16 15.58
CA SER A 97 -8.65 -3.46 15.33
C SER A 97 -9.32 -4.40 14.31
N HIS A 98 -10.59 -4.20 13.96
CA HIS A 98 -11.28 -4.94 12.90
C HIS A 98 -10.76 -4.64 11.48
N TYR A 99 -10.07 -3.52 11.27
CA TYR A 99 -9.55 -3.07 9.97
C TYR A 99 -8.01 -3.01 9.93
N ASP A 100 -7.34 -3.44 11.00
CA ASP A 100 -5.91 -3.69 11.03
C ASP A 100 -5.71 -5.20 10.90
N ILE A 101 -5.78 -5.67 9.65
CA ILE A 101 -5.28 -6.99 9.25
C ILE A 101 -3.92 -6.76 8.60
#